data_AF-A0AAE9F9V5-F1
#
_entry.id   AF-A0AAE9F9V5-F1
#
_cell.length_a   1.000
_cell.length_b   1.000
_cell.length_c   1.000
_cell.angle_alpha   90.00
_cell.angle_beta   90.00
_cell.angle_gamma   90.00
#
_symmetry.space_group_name_H-M   'P 1'
#
loop_
_entity.id
_entity.type
_entity.pdbx_description
1 polymer ?
#
loop_
_entity_poly.entity_id
_entity_poly.type
_entity_poly.pdbx_seq_one_letter_code
_entity_poly.pdbx_strand_id
1 'polypeptide(L)'
;MANLNIVDVAIQDLELILKFQKSNLQRLYFHLDDFQLQTESSIHTLPIKLSNMFNAFGRKIKTRELSIKTYHQSQVTPFLPIADLEALKIIDLYSLEDDMEIEIDEIVKIEQWKKAKEMNCDFHVVNLKVEDICHFSRYRVQSNTISARDLDFLKKAITSSLKFEYSWLAVNIFNVNEEIFNLWGPAYLSGSSSLWYFRIKDSEENILMIDIQQVYNHIYFDVIETRNVPNRAIVHDYNEN
;
A
#
# COMPACT_ATOMS: atom_id res chain seq x y z
N MET A 1 -31.39 2.55 36.48
CA MET A 1 -30.26 3.10 35.70
C MET A 1 -30.09 2.17 34.51
N ALA A 2 -30.31 2.66 33.30
CA ALA A 2 -30.08 1.84 32.11
C ALA A 2 -28.58 1.54 32.05
N ASN A 3 -28.22 0.26 31.99
CA ASN A 3 -26.84 -0.16 31.82
C ASN A 3 -26.46 0.22 30.38
N LEU A 4 -25.90 1.41 30.21
CA LEU A 4 -25.48 1.91 28.90
C LEU A 4 -24.46 0.92 28.34
N ASN A 5 -24.77 0.40 27.15
CA ASN A 5 -23.88 -0.47 26.42
C ASN A 5 -22.56 0.28 26.19
N ILE A 6 -21.44 -0.31 26.61
CA ILE A 6 -20.11 0.29 26.53
C ILE A 6 -19.75 0.75 25.10
N VAL A 7 -20.24 0.04 24.09
CA VAL A 7 -20.02 0.39 22.69
C VAL A 7 -20.76 1.68 22.32
N ASP A 8 -21.99 1.88 22.81
CA ASP A 8 -22.75 3.12 22.54
C ASP A 8 -22.04 4.34 23.12
N VAL A 9 -21.53 4.21 24.35
CA VAL A 9 -20.75 5.28 25.00
C VAL A 9 -19.47 5.57 24.21
N ALA A 10 -18.71 4.53 23.83
CA ALA A 10 -17.47 4.69 23.09
C ALA A 10 -17.69 5.37 21.71
N ILE A 11 -18.77 5.02 21.00
CA ILE A 11 -19.12 5.63 19.72
C ILE A 11 -19.50 7.11 19.91
N GLN A 12 -20.31 7.42 20.92
CA GLN A 12 -20.71 8.80 21.20
C GLN A 12 -19.50 9.69 21.58
N ASP A 13 -18.61 9.17 22.42
CA ASP A 13 -17.39 9.88 22.82
C ASP A 13 -16.46 10.10 21.62
N LEU A 14 -16.27 9.08 20.79
CA LEU A 14 -15.49 9.19 19.56
C LEU A 14 -16.08 10.24 18.61
N GLU A 15 -17.40 10.24 18.41
CA GLU A 15 -18.08 11.23 17.58
C GLU A 15 -17.79 12.65 18.08
N LEU A 16 -17.88 12.89 19.39
CA LEU A 16 -17.58 14.19 19.99
C LEU A 16 -16.11 14.59 19.79
N ILE A 17 -15.17 13.68 20.04
CA ILE A 17 -13.73 13.93 19.85
C ILE A 17 -13.44 14.35 18.41
N LEU A 18 -13.99 13.61 17.44
CA LEU A 18 -13.80 13.90 16.01
C LEU A 18 -14.54 15.17 15.58
N LYS A 19 -15.71 15.45 16.15
CA LYS A 19 -16.51 16.66 15.85
C LYS A 19 -15.76 17.94 16.21
N PHE A 20 -15.03 17.91 17.31
CA PHE A 20 -14.26 19.03 17.83
C PHE A 20 -12.76 18.91 17.55
N GLN A 21 -12.39 18.13 16.53
CA GLN A 21 -11.02 18.02 16.06
C GLN A 21 -10.46 19.42 15.70
N LYS A 22 -9.46 19.89 16.46
CA LYS A 22 -8.84 21.22 16.26
C LYS A 22 -7.63 21.21 15.32
N SER A 23 -6.95 20.08 15.20
CA SER A 23 -5.71 19.92 14.44
C SER A 23 -5.73 18.64 13.63
N ASN A 24 -4.93 18.60 12.56
CA ASN A 24 -4.74 17.38 11.79
C ASN A 24 -4.11 16.30 12.69
N LEU A 25 -4.72 15.12 12.74
CA LEU A 25 -4.14 13.97 13.42
C LEU A 25 -2.90 13.52 12.65
N GLN A 26 -1.85 13.17 13.38
CA GLN A 26 -0.69 12.54 12.78
C GLN A 26 -1.04 11.15 12.26
N ARG A 27 -1.81 10.38 13.02
CA ARG A 27 -2.29 9.04 12.68
C ARG A 27 -3.67 8.81 13.25
N LEU A 28 -4.54 8.18 12.47
CA LEU A 28 -5.80 7.60 12.89
C LEU A 28 -5.71 6.09 12.68
N TYR A 29 -5.78 5.33 13.77
CA TYR A 29 -5.53 3.88 13.76
C TYR A 29 -6.76 3.13 14.26
N PHE A 30 -7.30 2.23 13.44
CA PHE A 30 -8.38 1.33 13.80
C PHE A 30 -7.85 -0.09 13.94
N HIS A 31 -8.09 -0.69 15.10
CA HIS A 31 -7.87 -2.12 15.33
C HIS A 31 -9.23 -2.78 15.49
N LEU A 32 -9.60 -3.58 14.50
CA LEU A 32 -10.89 -4.23 14.41
C LEU A 32 -10.66 -5.73 14.52
N ASP A 33 -10.78 -6.21 15.76
CA ASP A 33 -10.59 -7.62 16.13
C ASP A 33 -11.72 -8.51 15.58
N ASP A 34 -11.54 -9.83 15.61
CA ASP A 34 -12.59 -10.78 15.22
C ASP A 34 -13.60 -10.92 16.37
N PHE A 35 -14.60 -10.05 16.33
CA PHE A 35 -15.68 -10.06 17.31
C PHE A 35 -16.71 -11.16 17.03
N GLN A 36 -16.59 -11.97 15.98
CA GLN A 36 -17.54 -13.05 15.68
C GLN A 36 -17.55 -14.14 16.77
N LEU A 37 -16.43 -14.33 17.46
CA LEU A 37 -16.32 -15.28 18.58
C LEU A 37 -16.89 -14.72 19.91
N GLN A 38 -17.23 -13.43 19.97
CA GLN A 38 -17.71 -12.76 21.19
C GLN A 38 -19.21 -12.43 21.12
N THR A 39 -20.02 -13.43 20.77
CA THR A 39 -21.49 -13.30 20.61
C THR A 39 -22.22 -12.81 21.87
N GLU A 40 -21.63 -13.00 23.05
CA GLU A 40 -22.20 -12.53 24.33
C GLU A 40 -21.88 -11.06 24.65
N SER A 41 -20.96 -10.42 23.92
CA SER A 41 -20.57 -9.03 24.13
C SER A 41 -21.27 -8.11 23.13
N SER A 42 -21.57 -6.87 23.49
CA SER A 42 -22.05 -5.89 22.51
C SER A 42 -20.98 -5.44 21.50
N ILE A 43 -19.72 -5.85 21.71
CA ILE A 43 -18.54 -5.43 20.94
C ILE A 43 -18.62 -5.88 19.48
N HIS A 44 -19.30 -7.00 19.19
CA HIS A 44 -19.55 -7.43 17.80
C HIS A 44 -20.31 -6.40 16.95
N THR A 45 -21.04 -5.46 17.57
CA THR A 45 -21.74 -4.38 16.86
C THR A 45 -20.86 -3.16 16.57
N LEU A 46 -19.63 -3.11 17.10
CA LEU A 46 -18.73 -1.95 16.99
C LEU A 46 -18.41 -1.57 15.54
N PRO A 47 -18.01 -2.49 14.63
CA PRO A 47 -17.72 -2.11 13.24
C PRO A 47 -18.92 -1.50 12.53
N ILE A 48 -20.12 -2.04 12.77
CA ILE A 48 -21.39 -1.54 12.20
C ILE A 48 -21.71 -0.15 12.75
N LYS A 49 -21.61 0.05 14.07
CA LYS A 49 -21.88 1.34 14.70
C LYS A 49 -20.87 2.41 14.29
N LEU A 50 -19.59 2.06 14.14
CA LEU A 50 -18.55 2.96 13.61
C LEU A 50 -18.88 3.38 12.18
N SER A 51 -19.19 2.43 11.30
CA SER A 51 -19.57 2.71 9.92
C SER A 51 -20.79 3.64 9.84
N ASN A 52 -21.84 3.34 10.62
CA ASN A 52 -23.04 4.18 10.71
C ASN A 52 -22.74 5.58 11.24
N MET A 53 -21.92 5.69 12.28
CA MET A 53 -21.48 6.97 12.84
C MET A 53 -20.77 7.77 11.75
N PHE A 54 -19.78 7.22 11.04
CA PHE A 54 -19.06 7.95 9.99
C PHE A 54 -19.96 8.36 8.82
N ASN A 55 -20.90 7.50 8.42
CA ASN A 55 -21.87 7.80 7.37
C ASN A 55 -22.79 8.97 7.78
N ALA A 56 -23.22 9.02 9.05
CA ALA A 56 -24.05 10.10 9.58
C ALA A 56 -23.26 11.37 9.91
N PHE A 57 -21.98 11.24 10.25
CA PHE A 57 -21.11 12.32 10.71
C PHE A 57 -20.93 13.42 9.66
N GLY A 58 -21.00 13.06 8.37
CA GLY A 58 -21.02 14.00 7.24
C GLY A 58 -19.75 14.83 7.05
N ARG A 59 -18.70 14.58 7.85
CA ARG A 59 -17.41 15.26 7.81
C ARG A 59 -16.28 14.25 7.61
N LYS A 60 -15.21 14.70 6.96
CA LYS A 60 -13.98 13.93 6.83
C LYS A 60 -13.03 14.24 7.97
N ILE A 61 -12.32 13.23 8.45
CA ILE A 61 -11.36 13.34 9.55
C ILE A 61 -10.02 13.75 8.98
N LYS A 62 -9.47 14.86 9.47
CA LYS A 62 -8.17 15.34 9.00
C LYS A 62 -7.07 14.51 9.62
N THR A 63 -6.54 13.53 8.91
CA THR A 63 -5.42 12.70 9.36
C THR A 63 -4.36 12.63 8.28
N ARG A 64 -3.07 12.62 8.67
CA ARG A 64 -1.96 12.40 7.73
C ARG A 64 -1.85 10.92 7.36
N GLU A 65 -2.06 10.03 8.33
CA GLU A 65 -1.97 8.58 8.16
C GLU A 65 -3.28 7.93 8.62
N LEU A 66 -3.83 7.05 7.78
CA LEU A 66 -4.94 6.18 8.12
C LEU A 66 -4.44 4.74 8.15
N SER A 67 -4.57 4.10 9.30
CA SER A 67 -4.15 2.73 9.50
C SER A 67 -5.34 1.87 9.92
N ILE A 68 -5.55 0.75 9.25
CA ILE A 68 -6.65 -0.18 9.52
C ILE A 68 -6.05 -1.57 9.71
N LYS A 69 -6.26 -2.16 10.88
CA LYS A 69 -5.88 -3.54 11.19
C LYS A 69 -7.14 -4.38 11.39
N THR A 70 -7.33 -5.42 10.57
CA THR A 70 -8.61 -6.16 10.47
C THR A 70 -8.44 -7.63 10.06
N TYR A 71 -9.43 -8.46 10.40
CA TYR A 71 -9.67 -9.84 9.91
C TYR A 71 -10.52 -9.92 8.64
N HIS A 72 -11.19 -8.83 8.24
CA HIS A 72 -12.13 -8.83 7.13
C HIS A 72 -12.02 -7.59 6.25
N GLN A 73 -11.90 -7.81 4.94
CA GLN A 73 -11.85 -6.75 3.93
C GLN A 73 -13.06 -5.82 3.99
N SER A 74 -14.24 -6.36 4.36
CA SER A 74 -15.48 -5.60 4.48
C SER A 74 -15.38 -4.40 5.43
N GLN A 75 -14.36 -4.39 6.30
CA GLN A 75 -14.07 -3.30 7.23
C GLN A 75 -13.09 -2.26 6.66
N VAL A 76 -12.35 -2.54 5.58
CA VAL A 76 -11.44 -1.58 4.95
C VAL A 76 -12.20 -0.53 4.14
N THR A 77 -13.06 -1.00 3.22
CA THR A 77 -13.79 -0.15 2.27
C THR A 77 -14.62 0.96 2.91
N PRO A 78 -15.38 0.75 4.02
CA PRO A 78 -16.13 1.84 4.64
C PRO A 78 -15.27 2.82 5.44
N PHE A 79 -14.07 2.40 5.87
CA PHE A 79 -13.20 3.24 6.70
C PHE A 79 -12.26 4.10 5.86
N LEU A 80 -11.85 3.68 4.66
CA LEU A 80 -10.99 4.49 3.80
C LEU A 80 -11.57 5.89 3.49
N PRO A 81 -12.87 6.01 3.11
CA PRO A 81 -13.46 7.29 2.75
C PRO A 81 -13.62 8.27 3.90
N ILE A 82 -13.42 7.86 5.16
CA ILE A 82 -13.62 8.76 6.31
C ILE A 82 -12.50 9.79 6.42
N ALA A 83 -11.32 9.49 5.89
CA ALA A 83 -10.17 10.37 5.91
C ALA A 83 -10.35 11.54 4.94
N ASP A 84 -9.92 12.73 5.37
CA ASP A 84 -9.86 13.92 4.56
C ASP A 84 -8.81 13.78 3.45
N LEU A 85 -9.23 14.11 2.24
CA LEU A 85 -8.46 13.84 1.03
C LEU A 85 -7.20 14.71 0.91
N GLU A 86 -7.22 15.93 1.45
CA GLU A 86 -6.07 16.84 1.39
C GLU A 86 -5.06 16.51 2.48
N ALA A 87 -5.55 16.17 3.67
CA ALA A 87 -4.72 15.80 4.81
C ALA A 87 -4.03 14.45 4.63
N LEU A 88 -4.72 13.46 4.05
CA LEU A 88 -4.22 12.09 3.94
C LEU A 88 -2.98 12.01 3.03
N LYS A 89 -1.99 11.24 3.50
CA LYS A 89 -0.76 10.95 2.77
C LYS A 89 -0.41 9.47 2.77
N ILE A 90 -0.73 8.75 3.85
CA ILE A 90 -0.30 7.37 4.06
C ILE A 90 -1.53 6.51 4.37
N ILE A 91 -1.64 5.37 3.68
CA ILE A 91 -2.64 4.34 3.94
C ILE A 91 -1.90 3.08 4.39
N ASP A 92 -2.22 2.58 5.58
CA ASP A 92 -1.71 1.31 6.05
C ASP A 92 -2.85 0.31 6.28
N LEU A 93 -2.73 -0.86 5.66
CA LEU A 93 -3.67 -1.95 5.73
C LEU A 93 -2.94 -3.16 6.32
N TYR A 94 -3.23 -3.45 7.59
CA TYR A 94 -2.60 -4.53 8.34
C TYR A 94 -3.56 -5.72 8.47
N SER A 95 -3.08 -6.92 8.15
CA SER A 95 -3.82 -8.13 8.45
C SER A 95 -3.67 -8.54 9.91
N LEU A 96 -4.68 -9.22 10.45
CA LEU A 96 -4.58 -9.96 11.71
C LEU A 96 -4.35 -11.46 11.49
N GLU A 97 -4.45 -11.95 10.25
CA GLU A 97 -4.12 -13.33 9.84
C GLU A 97 -3.15 -13.32 8.66
N ASP A 98 -2.13 -14.18 8.71
CA ASP A 98 -1.00 -14.15 7.77
C ASP A 98 -1.41 -14.46 6.32
N ASP A 99 -2.50 -15.21 6.09
CA ASP A 99 -2.92 -15.71 4.78
C ASP A 99 -4.15 -14.99 4.20
N MET A 100 -4.46 -13.80 4.72
CA MET A 100 -5.68 -13.10 4.30
C MET A 100 -5.54 -12.44 2.92
N GLU A 101 -6.48 -12.79 2.04
CA GLU A 101 -6.61 -12.19 0.72
C GLU A 101 -7.56 -10.98 0.71
N ILE A 102 -7.28 -10.01 -0.17
CA ILE A 102 -8.11 -8.82 -0.39
C ILE A 102 -8.32 -8.57 -1.90
N GLU A 103 -9.56 -8.38 -2.31
CA GLU A 103 -9.92 -7.94 -3.65
C GLU A 103 -9.86 -6.41 -3.74
N ILE A 104 -8.89 -5.87 -4.46
CA ILE A 104 -8.65 -4.42 -4.41
C ILE A 104 -9.55 -3.60 -5.35
N ASP A 105 -10.32 -4.25 -6.23
CA ASP A 105 -11.11 -3.64 -7.29
C ASP A 105 -12.02 -2.49 -6.82
N GLU A 106 -12.60 -2.60 -5.62
CA GLU A 106 -13.43 -1.54 -5.04
C GLU A 106 -12.62 -0.48 -4.27
N ILE A 107 -11.48 -0.87 -3.71
CA ILE A 107 -10.61 0.02 -2.93
C ILE A 107 -9.90 1.02 -3.85
N VAL A 108 -9.39 0.57 -5.00
CA VAL A 108 -8.66 1.42 -5.97
C VAL A 108 -9.53 2.53 -6.56
N LYS A 109 -10.86 2.34 -6.55
CA LYS A 109 -11.83 3.33 -7.02
C LYS A 109 -12.01 4.50 -6.04
N ILE A 110 -11.62 4.34 -4.79
CA ILE A 110 -11.78 5.35 -3.73
C ILE A 110 -10.79 6.50 -3.93
N GLU A 111 -11.27 7.75 -3.81
CA GLU A 111 -10.44 8.94 -4.05
C GLU A 111 -9.24 9.04 -3.10
N GLN A 112 -9.39 8.60 -1.85
CA GLN A 112 -8.31 8.52 -0.87
C GLN A 112 -7.17 7.62 -1.34
N TRP A 113 -7.47 6.49 -1.97
CA TRP A 113 -6.48 5.59 -2.55
C TRP A 113 -5.69 6.28 -3.68
N LYS A 114 -6.40 6.91 -4.62
CA LYS A 114 -5.81 7.56 -5.80
C LYS A 114 -4.93 8.78 -5.48
N LYS A 115 -5.14 9.43 -4.33
CA LYS A 115 -4.41 10.66 -3.95
C LYS A 115 -3.43 10.48 -2.80
N ALA A 116 -3.46 9.36 -2.09
CA ALA A 116 -2.46 9.07 -1.08
C ALA A 116 -1.07 8.96 -1.73
N LYS A 117 -0.04 9.36 -0.97
CA LYS A 117 1.35 9.39 -1.41
C LYS A 117 2.02 8.04 -1.19
N GLU A 118 1.64 7.33 -0.13
CA GLU A 118 2.27 6.09 0.33
C GLU A 118 1.21 5.07 0.74
N MET A 119 1.52 3.79 0.52
CA MET A 119 0.62 2.70 0.85
C MET A 119 1.38 1.46 1.35
N ASN A 120 0.99 0.92 2.50
CA ASN A 120 1.47 -0.36 2.99
C ASN A 120 0.31 -1.32 3.13
N CYS A 121 0.41 -2.49 2.53
CA CYS A 121 -0.62 -3.52 2.55
C CYS A 121 0.03 -4.86 2.89
N ASP A 122 -0.26 -5.36 4.09
CA ASP A 122 0.18 -6.68 4.53
C ASP A 122 -0.72 -7.79 3.98
N PHE A 123 -1.94 -7.45 3.53
CA PHE A 123 -2.83 -8.41 2.86
C PHE A 123 -2.28 -8.88 1.53
N HIS A 124 -2.70 -10.08 1.15
CA HIS A 124 -2.44 -10.61 -0.17
C HIS A 124 -3.44 -10.08 -1.19
N VAL A 125 -2.98 -9.26 -2.13
CA VAL A 125 -3.85 -8.57 -3.07
C VAL A 125 -4.16 -9.45 -4.28
N VAL A 126 -5.43 -9.80 -4.42
CA VAL A 126 -5.99 -10.48 -5.59
C VAL A 126 -6.36 -9.44 -6.65
N ASN A 127 -6.14 -9.77 -7.93
CA ASN A 127 -6.39 -8.91 -9.08
C ASN A 127 -5.63 -7.58 -9.09
N LEU A 128 -4.46 -7.52 -8.44
CA LEU A 128 -3.62 -6.32 -8.48
C LEU A 128 -3.24 -5.97 -9.92
N LYS A 129 -3.59 -4.75 -10.34
CA LYS A 129 -3.05 -4.13 -11.55
C LYS A 129 -1.99 -3.12 -11.14
N VAL A 130 -0.86 -3.13 -11.82
CA VAL A 130 0.26 -2.24 -11.46
C VAL A 130 -0.07 -0.76 -11.68
N GLU A 131 -1.01 -0.47 -12.57
CA GLU A 131 -1.58 0.86 -12.81
C GLU A 131 -2.30 1.43 -11.59
N ASP A 132 -2.84 0.57 -10.73
CA ASP A 132 -3.58 0.99 -9.53
C ASP A 132 -2.66 1.35 -8.36
N ILE A 133 -1.35 1.13 -8.49
CA ILE A 133 -0.35 1.41 -7.43
C ILE A 133 0.83 2.25 -7.90
N CYS A 134 1.04 2.44 -9.21
CA CYS A 134 2.21 3.12 -9.73
C CYS A 134 2.28 4.63 -9.39
N HIS A 135 1.17 5.23 -8.92
CA HIS A 135 1.14 6.63 -8.48
C HIS A 135 1.74 6.83 -7.08
N PHE A 136 1.88 5.78 -6.28
CA PHE A 136 2.48 5.88 -4.96
C PHE A 136 3.98 6.12 -5.07
N SER A 137 4.48 7.07 -4.28
CA SER A 137 5.93 7.29 -4.12
C SER A 137 6.60 6.20 -3.31
N ARG A 138 5.84 5.58 -2.39
CA ARG A 138 6.26 4.43 -1.61
C ARG A 138 5.14 3.42 -1.52
N TYR A 139 5.44 2.16 -1.79
CA TYR A 139 4.47 1.11 -1.55
C TYR A 139 5.06 -0.24 -1.13
N ARG A 140 4.27 -0.95 -0.32
CA ARG A 140 4.53 -2.32 0.13
C ARG A 140 3.27 -3.13 -0.13
N VAL A 141 3.35 -4.18 -0.95
CA VAL A 141 2.20 -5.00 -1.30
C VAL A 141 2.60 -6.45 -1.55
N GLN A 142 1.69 -7.38 -1.30
CA GLN A 142 1.82 -8.79 -1.66
C GLN A 142 0.83 -9.12 -2.76
N SER A 143 1.23 -9.92 -3.75
CA SER A 143 0.34 -10.36 -4.83
C SER A 143 0.62 -11.78 -5.28
N ASN A 144 -0.39 -12.43 -5.87
CA ASN A 144 -0.26 -13.83 -6.31
C ASN A 144 0.76 -13.98 -7.45
N THR A 145 0.68 -13.08 -8.43
CA THR A 145 1.48 -13.15 -9.65
C THR A 145 1.83 -11.76 -10.13
N ILE A 146 2.97 -11.62 -10.79
CA ILE A 146 3.33 -10.43 -11.56
C ILE A 146 4.00 -10.87 -12.86
N SER A 147 3.65 -10.25 -13.99
CA SER A 147 4.28 -10.57 -15.26
C SER A 147 5.54 -9.73 -15.51
N ALA A 148 6.38 -10.18 -16.44
CA ALA A 148 7.53 -9.40 -16.92
C ALA A 148 7.09 -8.03 -17.48
N ARG A 149 5.90 -7.97 -18.09
CA ARG A 149 5.33 -6.74 -18.65
C ARG A 149 4.83 -5.79 -17.58
N ASP A 150 4.25 -6.31 -16.51
CA ASP A 150 3.84 -5.50 -15.34
C ASP A 150 5.06 -4.86 -14.69
N LEU A 151 6.16 -5.61 -14.56
CA LEU A 151 7.42 -5.08 -14.08
C LEU A 151 8.00 -4.02 -15.01
N ASP A 152 7.96 -4.25 -16.33
CA ASP A 152 8.43 -3.25 -17.30
C ASP A 152 7.59 -1.97 -17.25
N PHE A 153 6.28 -2.11 -17.07
CA PHE A 153 5.37 -0.99 -16.85
C PHE A 153 5.74 -0.20 -15.59
N LEU A 154 5.91 -0.88 -14.44
CA LEU A 154 6.34 -0.24 -13.19
C LEU A 154 7.68 0.48 -13.37
N LYS A 155 8.67 -0.18 -13.97
CA LYS A 155 9.96 0.43 -14.29
C LYS A 155 9.81 1.70 -15.13
N LYS A 156 8.98 1.69 -16.18
CA LYS A 156 8.72 2.89 -17.02
C LYS A 156 8.00 4.00 -16.24
N ALA A 157 7.00 3.64 -15.44
CA ALA A 157 6.26 4.59 -14.59
C ALA A 157 7.17 5.25 -13.55
N ILE A 158 8.06 4.47 -12.92
CA ILE A 158 9.00 4.96 -11.90
C ILE A 158 10.09 5.83 -12.53
N THR A 159 10.74 5.36 -13.61
CA THR A 159 11.82 6.11 -14.28
C THR A 159 11.34 7.41 -14.91
N SER A 160 10.05 7.59 -15.14
CA SER A 160 9.46 8.85 -15.62
C SER A 160 9.02 9.81 -14.50
N SER A 161 9.11 9.41 -13.23
CA SER A 161 8.63 10.17 -12.08
C SER A 161 9.73 10.43 -11.05
N LEU A 162 10.09 11.70 -10.85
CA LEU A 162 11.04 12.11 -9.80
C LEU A 162 10.46 12.02 -8.37
N LYS A 163 9.19 11.61 -8.22
CA LYS A 163 8.52 11.51 -6.92
C LYS A 163 8.65 10.13 -6.29
N PHE A 164 9.08 9.13 -7.05
CA PHE A 164 9.23 7.79 -6.54
C PHE A 164 10.42 7.72 -5.57
N GLU A 165 10.27 6.95 -4.50
CA GLU A 165 11.28 6.81 -3.46
C GLU A 165 11.67 5.34 -3.29
N TYR A 166 10.73 4.45 -2.97
CA TYR A 166 11.01 3.04 -2.69
C TYR A 166 9.76 2.17 -2.79
N SER A 167 9.87 0.96 -3.33
CA SER A 167 8.80 -0.03 -3.19
C SER A 167 9.29 -1.45 -2.98
N TRP A 168 8.40 -2.25 -2.40
CA TRP A 168 8.58 -3.67 -2.16
C TRP A 168 7.33 -4.43 -2.59
N LEU A 169 7.53 -5.47 -3.38
CA LEU A 169 6.50 -6.43 -3.75
C LEU A 169 6.93 -7.83 -3.33
N ALA A 170 6.07 -8.54 -2.62
CA ALA A 170 6.17 -9.99 -2.48
C ALA A 170 5.24 -10.66 -3.50
N VAL A 171 5.73 -11.71 -4.15
CA VAL A 171 4.97 -12.44 -5.17
C VAL A 171 4.97 -13.93 -4.85
N ASN A 172 3.81 -14.58 -4.81
CA ASN A 172 3.77 -16.02 -4.49
C ASN A 172 4.44 -16.87 -5.58
N ILE A 173 4.19 -16.55 -6.84
CA ILE A 173 4.71 -17.29 -7.98
C ILE A 173 5.39 -16.30 -8.92
N PHE A 174 6.72 -16.24 -8.85
CA PHE A 174 7.50 -15.46 -9.80
C PHE A 174 8.88 -16.08 -10.02
N ASN A 175 9.19 -16.36 -11.28
CA ASN A 175 10.52 -16.76 -11.70
C ASN A 175 11.01 -15.75 -12.73
N VAL A 176 12.24 -15.27 -12.55
CA VAL A 176 12.93 -14.51 -13.59
C VAL A 176 13.01 -15.40 -14.83
N ASN A 177 12.43 -14.93 -15.93
CA ASN A 177 12.30 -15.70 -17.15
C ASN A 177 12.97 -14.97 -18.33
N GLU A 178 12.97 -15.63 -19.48
CA GLU A 178 13.56 -15.09 -20.72
C GLU A 178 12.93 -13.76 -21.15
N GLU A 179 11.64 -13.55 -20.87
CA GLU A 179 10.94 -12.29 -21.22
C GLU A 179 11.56 -11.09 -20.52
N ILE A 180 11.93 -11.20 -19.24
CA ILE A 180 12.62 -10.11 -18.51
C ILE A 180 13.99 -9.82 -19.10
N PHE A 181 14.78 -10.86 -19.41
CA PHE A 181 16.09 -10.65 -20.03
C PHE A 181 15.99 -10.05 -21.44
N ASN A 182 14.92 -10.37 -22.18
CA ASN A 182 14.66 -9.76 -23.48
C ASN A 182 14.26 -8.28 -23.35
N LEU A 183 13.50 -7.92 -22.31
CA LEU A 183 13.07 -6.55 -22.06
C LEU A 183 14.18 -5.67 -21.48
N TRP A 184 14.96 -6.20 -20.53
CA TRP A 184 15.89 -5.42 -19.72
C TRP A 184 17.35 -5.74 -19.96
N GLY A 185 17.67 -6.77 -20.75
CA GLY A 185 19.04 -7.25 -20.91
C GLY A 185 19.55 -8.04 -19.69
N PRO A 186 20.86 -8.35 -19.67
CA PRO A 186 21.45 -9.17 -18.63
C PRO A 186 21.47 -8.46 -17.28
N ALA A 187 21.12 -9.19 -16.21
CA ALA A 187 21.20 -8.70 -14.85
C ALA A 187 22.65 -8.65 -14.33
N TYR A 188 22.91 -7.75 -13.40
CA TYR A 188 24.04 -7.89 -12.49
C TYR A 188 23.67 -8.91 -11.39
N LEU A 189 24.42 -10.00 -11.30
CA LEU A 189 24.16 -11.06 -10.34
C LEU A 189 24.94 -10.81 -9.03
N SER A 190 24.22 -10.86 -7.90
CA SER A 190 24.82 -10.73 -6.57
C SER A 190 24.23 -11.79 -5.63
N GLY A 191 24.90 -12.93 -5.50
CA GLY A 191 24.36 -14.07 -4.75
C GLY A 191 23.09 -14.61 -5.40
N SER A 192 21.97 -14.59 -4.67
CA SER A 192 20.64 -14.98 -5.17
C SER A 192 19.82 -13.83 -5.77
N SER A 193 20.37 -12.62 -5.79
CA SER A 193 19.74 -11.43 -6.35
C SER A 193 20.11 -11.22 -7.81
N SER A 194 19.09 -10.90 -8.62
CA SER A 194 19.26 -10.36 -9.96
C SER A 194 18.95 -8.86 -9.92
N LEU A 195 19.95 -8.02 -10.22
CA LEU A 195 19.84 -6.58 -10.16
C LEU A 195 19.90 -5.94 -11.55
N TRP A 196 19.03 -4.95 -11.78
CA TRP A 196 19.08 -4.07 -12.95
C TRP A 196 19.11 -2.60 -12.51
N TYR A 197 19.74 -1.77 -13.33
CA TYR A 197 19.96 -0.35 -13.05
C TYR A 197 19.49 0.48 -14.23
N PHE A 198 18.59 1.43 -14.00
CA PHE A 198 18.00 2.25 -15.04
C PHE A 198 18.14 3.74 -14.70
N ARG A 199 18.53 4.55 -15.69
CA ARG A 199 18.51 6.00 -15.54
C ARG A 199 17.08 6.50 -15.34
N ILE A 200 16.92 7.46 -14.42
CA ILE A 200 15.67 8.18 -14.20
C ILE A 200 15.68 9.41 -15.11
N LYS A 201 14.55 9.71 -15.74
CA LYS A 201 14.37 10.87 -16.60
C LYS A 201 14.70 12.15 -15.83
N ASP A 202 15.45 13.05 -16.47
CA ASP A 202 15.86 14.35 -15.92
C ASP A 202 16.67 14.27 -14.60
N SER A 203 17.35 13.14 -14.36
CA SER A 203 18.20 12.93 -13.17
C SER A 203 19.56 12.31 -13.55
N GLU A 204 20.64 13.04 -13.28
CA GLU A 204 22.01 12.55 -13.46
C GLU A 204 22.56 11.84 -12.21
N GLU A 205 22.03 12.19 -11.03
CA GLU A 205 22.53 11.72 -9.74
C GLU A 205 21.84 10.44 -9.27
N ASN A 206 20.58 10.21 -9.67
CA ASN A 206 19.79 9.08 -9.21
C ASN A 206 19.54 8.03 -10.30
N ILE A 207 19.59 6.76 -9.89
CA ILE A 207 19.37 5.56 -10.69
C ILE A 207 18.28 4.73 -10.00
N LEU A 208 17.36 4.19 -10.78
CA LEU A 208 16.44 3.15 -10.31
C LEU A 208 17.19 1.82 -10.28
N MET A 209 17.28 1.23 -9.10
CA MET A 209 17.69 -0.15 -8.89
C MET A 209 16.45 -1.03 -8.77
N ILE A 210 16.41 -2.12 -9.54
CA ILE A 210 15.44 -3.20 -9.37
C ILE A 210 16.19 -4.43 -8.91
N ASP A 211 15.90 -4.91 -7.70
CA ASP A 211 16.46 -6.15 -7.13
C ASP A 211 15.37 -7.22 -7.03
N ILE A 212 15.54 -8.29 -7.79
CA ILE A 212 14.68 -9.47 -7.74
C ILE A 212 15.40 -10.57 -6.94
N GLN A 213 14.86 -10.90 -5.79
CA GLN A 213 15.36 -11.91 -4.88
C GLN A 213 14.56 -13.21 -5.03
N GLN A 214 15.06 -14.12 -5.87
CA GLN A 214 14.34 -15.36 -6.22
C GLN A 214 14.09 -16.30 -5.03
N VAL A 215 14.95 -16.28 -4.01
CA VAL A 215 14.81 -17.16 -2.83
C VAL A 215 13.61 -16.76 -1.96
N TYR A 216 13.27 -15.47 -1.93
CA TYR A 216 12.19 -14.92 -1.12
C TYR A 216 10.98 -14.50 -1.95
N ASN A 217 11.06 -14.61 -3.28
CA ASN A 217 10.13 -14.03 -4.23
C ASN A 217 9.80 -12.56 -3.93
N HIS A 218 10.82 -11.79 -3.54
CA HIS A 218 10.70 -10.36 -3.29
C HIS A 218 11.28 -9.57 -4.46
N ILE A 219 10.62 -8.45 -4.77
CA ILE A 219 11.05 -7.50 -5.77
C ILE A 219 11.14 -6.14 -5.09
N TYR A 220 12.32 -5.53 -5.13
CA TYR A 220 12.59 -4.22 -4.58
C TYR A 220 12.83 -3.24 -5.72
N PHE A 221 12.22 -2.07 -5.61
CA PHE A 221 12.54 -0.91 -6.44
C PHE A 221 13.07 0.17 -5.51
N ASP A 222 14.30 0.63 -5.76
CA ASP A 222 14.94 1.64 -4.90
C ASP A 222 15.61 2.71 -5.76
N VAL A 223 15.63 3.94 -5.26
CA VAL A 223 16.32 5.06 -5.91
C VAL A 223 17.65 5.25 -5.21
N ILE A 224 18.73 4.89 -5.90
CA ILE A 224 20.09 4.99 -5.39
C ILE A 224 20.89 6.05 -6.12
N GLU A 225 21.90 6.62 -5.47
CA GLU A 225 22.82 7.51 -6.14
C GLU A 225 23.71 6.75 -7.15
N THR A 226 24.03 7.37 -8.28
CA THR A 226 24.86 6.79 -9.36
C THR A 226 26.20 6.24 -8.84
N ARG A 227 26.80 6.88 -7.83
CA ARG A 227 28.07 6.43 -7.22
C ARG A 227 27.96 5.09 -6.46
N ASN A 228 26.74 4.68 -6.10
CA ASN A 228 26.47 3.44 -5.39
C ASN A 228 26.25 2.25 -6.34
N VAL A 229 26.20 2.48 -7.66
CA VAL A 229 26.10 1.42 -8.64
C VAL A 229 27.41 0.61 -8.68
N PRO A 230 27.37 -0.74 -8.57
CA PRO A 230 28.57 -1.56 -8.57
C PRO A 230 29.42 -1.41 -9.84
N ASN A 231 30.73 -1.43 -9.67
CA ASN A 231 31.67 -1.50 -10.79
C ASN A 231 31.36 -2.75 -11.63
N ARG A 232 31.09 -2.58 -12.94
CA ARG A 232 30.67 -3.59 -13.94
C ARG A 232 29.16 -3.85 -14.07
N ALA A 233 28.32 -3.23 -13.25
CA ALA A 233 26.90 -3.22 -13.52
C ALA A 233 26.62 -2.44 -14.82
N ILE A 234 25.67 -2.94 -15.62
CA ILE A 234 25.18 -2.24 -16.79
C ILE A 234 24.12 -1.26 -16.31
N VAL A 235 24.29 0.02 -16.65
CA VAL A 235 23.29 1.06 -16.42
C VAL A 235 22.58 1.30 -17.74
N HIS A 236 21.29 1.02 -17.79
CA HIS A 236 20.47 1.21 -18.98
C HIS A 236 20.01 2.66 -19.06
N ASP A 237 20.20 3.28 -20.23
CA ASP A 237 19.68 4.61 -20.48
C ASP A 237 18.14 4.62 -20.53
N TYR A 238 17.57 5.79 -20.25
CA TYR A 238 16.14 6.00 -20.35
C TYR A 238 15.73 5.99 -21.84
N ASN A 239 14.87 5.04 -22.22
CA ASN A 239 14.34 4.94 -23.59
C ASN A 239 12.87 5.39 -23.60
N GLU A 240 12.55 6.42 -24.40
CA GLU A 240 11.21 7.01 -24.55
C GLU A 240 10.20 6.18 -25.37
N ASN A 241 10.44 4.86 -25.54
CA ASN A 241 9.62 4.00 -26.41
C ASN A 241 8.26 3.63 -25.80
#